data_AF-A0A538EQQ2-F1
#
_entry.id   AF-A0A538EQQ2-F1
#
_cell.length_a   1.000
_cell.length_b   1.000
_cell.length_c   1.000
_cell.angle_alpha   90.00
_cell.angle_beta   90.00
_cell.angle_gamma   90.00
#
_symmetry.space_group_name_H-M   'P 1'
#
loop_
_entity.id
_entity.type
_entity.pdbx_description
1 polymer ?
#
loop_
_entity_poly.entity_id
_entity_poly.type
_entity_poly.pdbx_seq_one_letter_code
_entity_poly.pdbx_strand_id
1 'polypeptide(L)' 'ALRLLAAPALLYLLALPLIHLPTAYVIQAAMPTGINALVVAHAYGLELRTLAAAIAWGTAIVIVAALVASAVT' A
#
# COMPACT_ATOMS: atom_id res chain seq x y z
N ALA A 1 -8.22 -2.66 0.57
CA ALA A 1 -8.49 -1.33 1.16
C ALA A 1 -7.74 -1.10 2.47
N LEU A 2 -7.94 -1.92 3.53
CA LEU A 2 -7.36 -1.67 4.86
C LEU A 2 -5.85 -1.33 4.87
N ARG A 3 -5.03 -2.10 4.13
CA ARG A 3 -3.59 -1.84 4.03
C ARG A 3 -3.22 -0.44 3.56
N LEU A 4 -3.97 0.12 2.60
CA LEU A 4 -3.69 1.45 2.02
C LEU A 4 -3.82 2.57 3.05
N LEU A 5 -4.55 2.33 4.14
CA LEU A 5 -4.67 3.26 5.27
C LEU A 5 -3.76 2.84 6.42
N ALA A 6 -3.76 1.54 6.76
CA ALA A 6 -3.05 1.03 7.92
C ALA A 6 -1.53 1.21 7.78
N ALA A 7 -0.94 0.93 6.62
CA ALA A 7 0.50 1.05 6.42
C ALA A 7 1.02 2.49 6.58
N PRO A 8 0.48 3.50 5.87
CA PRO A 8 0.94 4.88 6.05
C PRO A 8 0.56 5.44 7.43
N ALA A 9 -0.58 5.06 8.01
CA ALA A 9 -0.97 5.51 9.35
C ALA A 9 -0.02 4.98 10.43
N LEU A 10 0.30 3.69 10.38
CA LEU A 10 1.25 3.09 11.32
C LEU A 10 2.64 3.71 11.18
N LEU A 11 3.11 3.89 9.94
CA LEU A 11 4.39 4.56 9.67
C LEU A 11 4.42 5.98 10.26
N TYR A 12 3.39 6.78 9.99
CA TYR A 12 3.32 8.16 10.45
C TYR A 12 3.22 8.26 11.98
N LEU A 13 2.32 7.48 12.61
CA LEU A 13 2.13 7.51 14.06
C LEU A 13 3.37 7.06 14.83
N LEU A 14 4.08 6.05 14.31
CA LEU A 14 5.33 5.60 14.91
C LEU A 14 6.49 6.57 14.66
N ALA A 15 6.53 7.25 13.51
CA ALA A 15 7.57 8.22 13.21
C ALA A 15 7.39 9.54 13.96
N LEU A 16 6.13 9.93 14.27
CA LEU A 16 5.77 11.20 14.88
C LEU A 16 6.59 11.56 16.14
N PRO A 17 6.81 10.66 17.12
CA PRO A 17 7.63 10.98 18.30
C PRO A 17 9.16 10.88 18.07
N LEU A 18 9.62 10.33 16.94
CA LEU A 18 11.03 10.00 16.72
C LEU A 18 11.72 10.96 15.74
N ILE A 19 11.12 11.20 14.57
CA ILE A 19 11.76 11.90 13.46
C ILE A 19 10.77 12.73 12.64
N HIS A 20 11.29 13.77 11.98
CA HIS A 20 10.58 14.44 10.89
C HIS A 20 10.65 13.55 9.65
N LEU A 21 9.55 12.87 9.34
CA LEU A 21 9.50 11.91 8.25
C LEU A 21 9.32 12.61 6.89
N PRO A 22 10.23 12.40 5.92
CA PRO A 22 10.04 12.92 4.56
C PRO A 22 8.77 12.36 3.91
N THR A 23 8.03 13.21 3.22
CA THR A 23 6.75 12.87 2.57
C THR A 23 6.85 11.68 1.62
N ALA A 24 8.01 11.51 0.95
CA ALA A 24 8.26 10.39 0.06
C ALA A 24 8.06 9.02 0.73
N TYR A 25 8.41 8.87 2.01
CA TYR A 25 8.22 7.61 2.73
C TYR A 25 6.75 7.32 3.06
N VAL A 26 5.96 8.36 3.34
CA VAL A 26 4.52 8.23 3.56
C VAL A 26 3.81 7.83 2.26
N ILE A 27 4.19 8.45 1.14
CA ILE A 27 3.68 8.10 -0.20
C ILE A 27 4.05 6.65 -0.54
N GLN A 28 5.30 6.25 -0.29
CA GLN A 28 5.74 4.88 -0.52
C GLN A 28 4.98 3.87 0.34
N ALA A 29 4.64 4.19 1.59
CA ALA A 29 3.85 3.33 2.45
C ALA A 29 2.38 3.23 2.03
N ALA A 30 1.84 4.24 1.34
CA ALA A 30 0.50 4.22 0.76
C ALA A 30 0.39 3.37 -0.53
N MET A 31 1.50 2.85 -1.05
CA MET A 31 1.52 2.01 -2.25
C MET A 31 0.80 0.66 -2.05
N PRO A 32 0.26 0.07 -3.14
CA PRO A 32 -0.38 -1.24 -3.07
C PRO A 32 0.62 -2.35 -2.71
N THR A 33 0.11 -3.55 -2.38
CA THR A 33 0.99 -4.68 -2.12
C THR A 33 1.67 -5.19 -3.38
N GLY A 34 2.97 -5.49 -3.28
CA GLY A 34 3.73 -6.08 -4.36
C GLY A 34 3.35 -7.55 -4.62
N ILE A 35 3.70 -8.01 -5.82
CA ILE A 35 3.43 -9.37 -6.32
C ILE A 35 4.15 -10.44 -5.48
N ASN A 36 5.27 -10.10 -4.83
CA ASN A 36 6.04 -11.02 -3.98
C ASN A 36 5.19 -11.71 -2.89
N ALA A 37 4.08 -11.09 -2.46
CA ALA A 37 3.16 -11.72 -1.52
C ALA A 37 2.52 -13.01 -2.06
N LEU A 38 2.35 -13.15 -3.39
CA LEU A 38 1.82 -14.38 -4.00
C LEU A 38 2.78 -15.57 -3.84
N VAL A 39 4.10 -15.32 -3.86
CA VAL A 39 5.11 -16.35 -3.62
C VAL A 39 4.99 -16.88 -2.20
N VAL A 40 4.86 -15.97 -1.23
CA VAL A 40 4.65 -16.32 0.18
C VAL A 40 3.32 -17.07 0.35
N ALA A 41 2.24 -16.59 -0.26
CA ALA A 41 0.95 -17.25 -0.18
C ALA A 41 0.98 -18.66 -0.78
N HIS A 42 1.67 -18.85 -1.92
CA HIS A 42 1.86 -20.17 -2.50
C HIS A 42 2.68 -21.09 -1.59
N ALA A 43 3.77 -20.59 -1.01
CA ALA A 43 4.64 -21.37 -0.13
C ALA A 43 3.93 -21.83 1.16
N TYR A 44 3.04 -21.01 1.70
CA TYR A 44 2.31 -21.31 2.94
C TYR A 44 0.88 -21.83 2.71
N GLY A 45 0.48 -22.09 1.47
CA GLY A 45 -0.86 -22.59 1.14
C GLY A 45 -2.00 -21.60 1.44
N LEU A 46 -1.74 -20.29 1.42
CA LEU A 46 -2.77 -19.26 1.54
C LEU A 46 -3.56 -19.10 0.24
N GLU A 47 -4.79 -18.60 0.39
CA GLU A 47 -5.71 -18.29 -0.70
C GLU A 47 -5.15 -17.24 -1.68
N LEU A 48 -4.64 -17.72 -2.82
CA LEU A 48 -4.08 -16.89 -3.89
C LEU A 48 -5.12 -15.99 -4.54
N ARG A 49 -6.37 -16.44 -4.65
CA ARG A 49 -7.45 -15.67 -5.29
C ARG A 49 -7.72 -14.37 -4.54
N THR A 50 -7.84 -14.45 -3.21
CA THR A 50 -8.07 -13.28 -2.36
C THR A 50 -6.89 -12.32 -2.41
N LEU A 51 -5.66 -12.86 -2.39
CA LEU A 51 -4.46 -12.03 -2.43
C LEU A 51 -4.28 -11.35 -3.80
N ALA A 52 -4.53 -12.06 -4.90
CA ALA A 52 -4.50 -11.50 -6.24
C ALA A 52 -5.56 -10.39 -6.41
N ALA A 53 -6.76 -10.59 -5.89
CA ALA A 53 -7.79 -9.56 -5.88
C ALA A 53 -7.37 -8.33 -5.05
N ALA A 54 -6.73 -8.54 -3.90
CA ALA A 54 -6.22 -7.44 -3.08
C ALA A 54 -5.12 -6.63 -3.79
N ILE A 55 -4.23 -7.29 -4.55
CA ILE A 55 -3.22 -6.65 -5.40
C ILE A 55 -3.90 -5.83 -6.50
N ALA A 56 -4.81 -6.44 -7.26
CA ALA A 56 -5.48 -5.81 -8.39
C ALA A 56 -6.27 -4.58 -7.96
N TRP A 57 -7.14 -4.72 -6.94
CA TRP A 57 -7.93 -3.61 -6.43
C TRP A 57 -7.08 -2.54 -5.74
N GLY A 58 -6.05 -2.93 -4.99
CA GLY A 58 -5.12 -1.98 -4.38
C GLY A 58 -4.43 -1.12 -5.43
N THR A 59 -3.96 -1.74 -6.50
CA THR A 59 -3.28 -1.04 -7.61
C THR A 59 -4.24 -0.12 -8.34
N ALA A 60 -5.45 -0.58 -8.65
CA ALA A 60 -6.47 0.24 -9.29
C ALA A 60 -6.79 1.50 -8.47
N ILE A 61 -6.96 1.37 -7.15
CA ILE A 61 -7.23 2.51 -6.26
C ILE A 61 -6.07 3.52 -6.30
N VAL A 62 -4.82 3.05 -6.20
CA VAL A 62 -3.66 3.95 -6.22
C VAL A 62 -3.50 4.63 -7.58
N ILE A 63 -3.77 3.94 -8.70
CA ILE A 63 -3.75 4.55 -10.04
C ILE A 63 -4.81 5.66 -10.13
N VAL A 64 -6.03 5.40 -9.68
CA VAL A 64 -7.11 6.40 -9.69
C VAL A 64 -6.73 7.61 -8.81
N ALA A 65 -6.19 7.37 -7.62
CA ALA A 65 -5.75 8.45 -6.73
C ALA A 65 -4.61 9.27 -7.37
N ALA A 66 -3.63 8.62 -8.01
CA ALA A 66 -2.53 9.28 -8.69
C ALA A 66 -3.01 10.10 -9.90
N LEU A 67 -3.99 9.57 -10.66
CA LEU A 67 -4.60 10.30 -11.77
C LEU A 67 -5.31 11.56 -11.30
N VAL A 68 -6.08 11.46 -10.21
CA VAL A 68 -6.74 12.63 -9.60
C VAL A 68 -5.70 13.63 -9.09
N ALA A 69 -4.66 13.17 -8.41
CA ALA A 69 -3.58 14.03 -7.93
C ALA A 69 -2.88 14.76 -9.08
N SER A 70 -2.61 14.08 -10.19
CA SER A 70 -2.00 14.68 -11.38
C SER A 70 -2.88 15.73 -12.06
N ALA A 71 -4.20 15.71 -11.86
CA ALA A 71 -5.11 16.69 -12.43
C ALA A 71 -5.18 17.99 -11.60
N VAL A 72 -4.75 17.96 -10.34
CA VAL A 72 -4.82 19.10 -9.41
C VAL A 72 -3.44 19.70 -9.08
N THR A 73 -2.37 19.13 -9.62
CA THR A 73 -0.98 19.60 -9.43
C THR A 73 -0.43 20.12 -10.75
#